data_AF-A0A3G6NIJ3-F1
#
_entry.id   AF-A0A3G6NIJ3-F1
#
_cell.length_a   1.000
_cell.length_b   1.000
_cell.length_c   1.000
_cell.angle_alpha   90.00
_cell.angle_beta   90.00
_cell.angle_gamma   90.00
#
_symmetry.space_group_name_H-M   'P 1'
#
loop_
_entity.id
_entity.type
_entity.pdbx_description
1 polymer ?
#
loop_
_entity_poly.entity_id
_entity_poly.type
_entity_poly.pdbx_seq_one_letter_code
_entity_poly.pdbx_strand_id
1 'polypeptide(L)'
;MKSLISLLFFLFFFCAFSQVSKRTATIIKPLEKEILFYSSDDKEIKKIEELLFKGASPEELVYLAEKGKNVHIKAVAIDVLVHKKEGDKILEVFKKNLHSKDKLDYRGGCIVSEHLLSAYIFESVSVGDNFSEKEQENLHREMISIALNAQPVNAELLETLTYDLPLDHDSYTKIRRLVMETKSPILLVNLAKYKNPNDIELIKSFGKQAYPAIQEFPDPAFLPMMKERINDSSDFAFMFALSEFCGEEAKENVIKAIEYNKKINKEKDCGGNCLAFLYQQISIKKCTLYDSVLADLWGTDKIISFDILEAYEKTHTPKETAKFLLDGFLKPGQAEVIAVNAYDMDHVEDDVSGEMTFDDNLRLVTLLEKTKKISKETYEKAVRNALQYLDDLDLNRFISKLKDNDAVLQHKDVLLDRVRNNENAYGALDIMDGLKMLKDEKLFSEGAAIIVSRKKEFKKFPVWEENYKNFIRENNIKE
;
A
#
# COMPACT_ATOMS: atom_id res chain seq x y z
N MET A 1 64.80 34.52 33.42
CA MET A 1 63.42 34.23 33.89
C MET A 1 62.31 34.58 32.90
N LYS A 2 62.40 35.62 32.05
CA LYS A 2 61.34 35.93 31.06
C LYS A 2 61.22 34.93 29.89
N SER A 3 62.28 34.17 29.57
CA SER A 3 62.29 33.19 28.46
C SER A 3 61.64 31.83 28.79
N LEU A 4 61.54 31.45 30.06
CA LEU A 4 60.94 30.18 30.48
C LEU A 4 59.41 30.25 30.55
N ILE A 5 58.86 31.44 30.78
CA ILE A 5 57.41 31.66 30.85
C ILE A 5 56.79 31.67 29.45
N SER A 6 57.48 32.23 28.43
CA SER A 6 57.03 32.16 27.03
C SER A 6 57.03 30.75 26.45
N LEU A 7 57.97 29.88 26.86
CA LEU A 7 58.02 28.50 26.37
C LEU A 7 56.91 27.63 27.01
N LEU A 8 56.56 27.90 28.28
CA LEU A 8 55.41 27.27 28.95
C LEU A 8 54.07 27.73 28.36
N PHE A 9 53.93 29.00 27.97
CA PHE A 9 52.74 29.47 27.26
C PHE A 9 52.61 28.89 25.84
N PHE A 10 53.71 28.66 25.13
CA PHE A 10 53.70 27.98 23.82
C PHE A 10 53.41 26.48 23.95
N LEU A 11 53.89 25.80 25.00
CA LEU A 11 53.57 24.39 25.27
C LEU A 11 52.12 24.18 25.72
N PHE A 12 51.51 25.16 26.40
CA PHE A 12 50.07 25.14 26.68
C PHE A 12 49.21 25.36 25.43
N PHE A 13 49.69 26.14 24.45
CA PHE A 13 48.99 26.34 23.16
C PHE A 13 49.08 25.12 22.22
N PHE A 14 50.09 24.26 22.36
CA PHE A 14 50.26 23.06 21.51
C PHE A 14 49.78 21.74 22.15
N CYS A 15 49.46 21.72 23.45
CA CYS A 15 48.94 20.51 24.14
C CYS A 15 47.41 20.36 24.11
N ALA A 16 46.69 21.22 23.37
CA ALA A 16 45.23 21.22 23.34
C ALA A 16 44.64 20.88 21.97
N PHE A 17 44.99 19.74 21.33
CA PHE A 17 44.29 19.33 20.10
C PHE A 17 44.11 17.81 19.97
N SER A 18 43.55 17.19 21.00
CA SER A 18 42.63 16.07 20.76
C SER A 18 41.28 16.51 21.33
N GLN A 19 40.34 16.87 20.45
CA GLN A 19 39.00 17.33 20.83
C GLN A 19 38.14 16.19 21.45
N VAL A 20 38.70 14.98 21.55
CA VAL A 20 38.12 13.78 22.14
C VAL A 20 39.15 13.14 23.07
N SER A 21 38.75 12.73 24.27
CA SER A 21 39.63 12.05 25.21
C SER A 21 40.08 10.68 24.70
N LYS A 22 41.23 10.18 25.17
CA LYS A 22 41.70 8.81 24.85
C LYS A 22 40.67 7.74 25.21
N ARG A 23 39.89 7.97 26.26
CA ARG A 23 38.82 7.07 26.70
C ARG A 23 37.71 7.03 25.66
N THR A 24 37.18 8.19 25.28
CA THR A 24 36.12 8.31 24.27
C THR A 24 36.58 7.76 22.91
N ALA A 25 37.81 8.06 22.49
CA ALA A 25 38.40 7.50 21.26
C ALA A 25 38.50 5.96 21.29
N THR A 26 38.74 5.36 22.46
CA THR A 26 38.76 3.90 22.62
C THR A 26 37.36 3.31 22.51
N ILE A 27 36.35 3.99 23.05
CA ILE A 27 34.95 3.54 23.03
C ILE A 27 34.40 3.49 21.60
N ILE A 28 34.67 4.50 20.78
CA ILE A 28 34.13 4.60 19.40
C ILE A 28 34.90 3.79 18.36
N LYS A 29 36.09 3.28 18.68
CA LYS A 29 36.96 2.57 17.73
C LYS A 29 36.28 1.42 16.97
N PRO A 30 35.38 0.62 17.57
CA PRO A 30 34.65 -0.43 16.85
C PRO A 30 33.80 0.13 15.70
N LEU A 31 33.17 1.29 15.90
CA LEU A 31 32.29 1.93 14.91
C LEU A 31 33.04 2.38 13.65
N GLU A 32 34.37 2.54 13.69
CA GLU A 32 35.14 2.94 12.50
C GLU A 32 35.07 1.93 11.35
N LYS A 33 34.79 0.67 11.65
CA LYS A 33 34.65 -0.41 10.67
C LYS A 33 33.20 -0.71 10.30
N GLU A 34 32.27 -0.02 10.93
CA GLU A 34 30.85 -0.29 10.75
C GLU A 34 30.40 0.19 9.38
N ILE A 35 29.50 -0.58 8.76
CA ILE A 35 28.96 -0.27 7.43
C ILE A 35 27.45 -0.14 7.51
N LEU A 36 26.78 -0.79 8.48
CA LEU A 36 25.33 -0.77 8.63
C LEU A 36 24.91 -0.29 10.02
N PHE A 37 23.91 0.58 10.08
CA PHE A 37 23.31 1.01 11.34
C PHE A 37 22.03 0.22 11.58
N TYR A 38 22.02 -0.60 12.63
CA TYR A 38 20.87 -1.43 12.97
C TYR A 38 19.92 -0.65 13.88
N SER A 39 18.61 -0.78 13.66
CA SER A 39 17.60 -0.32 14.63
C SER A 39 17.93 -0.89 16.01
N SER A 40 18.15 -0.02 16.99
CA SER A 40 17.98 -0.18 18.45
C SER A 40 18.05 -1.57 19.11
N ASP A 41 18.68 -2.59 18.54
CA ASP A 41 18.74 -4.00 19.00
C ASP A 41 20.12 -4.62 18.79
N ASP A 42 21.04 -3.90 18.15
CA ASP A 42 22.44 -4.28 18.14
C ASP A 42 23.04 -4.07 19.55
N LYS A 43 23.33 -5.19 20.20
CA LYS A 43 23.90 -5.22 21.55
C LYS A 43 25.26 -4.54 21.63
N GLU A 44 26.03 -4.52 20.54
CA GLU A 44 27.33 -3.86 20.52
C GLU A 44 27.17 -2.34 20.43
N ILE A 45 26.26 -1.85 19.58
CA ILE A 45 25.95 -0.40 19.48
C ILE A 45 25.40 0.12 20.80
N LYS A 46 24.40 -0.56 21.41
CA LYS A 46 23.85 -0.19 22.72
C LYS A 46 24.93 -0.10 23.81
N LYS A 47 25.87 -1.05 23.82
CA LYS A 47 26.97 -1.05 24.78
C LYS A 47 27.89 0.16 24.56
N ILE A 48 28.15 0.54 23.32
CA ILE A 48 28.95 1.73 22.99
C ILE A 48 28.22 3.00 23.44
N GLU A 49 26.92 3.11 23.14
CA GLU A 49 26.07 4.22 23.62
C GLU A 49 26.10 4.36 25.14
N GLU A 50 25.92 3.26 25.89
CA GLU A 50 25.99 3.28 27.36
C GLU A 50 27.35 3.74 27.88
N LEU A 51 28.44 3.30 27.24
CA LEU A 51 29.80 3.68 27.62
C LEU A 51 30.07 5.15 27.34
N LEU A 52 29.58 5.67 26.20
CA LEU A 52 29.64 7.10 25.86
C LEU A 52 28.77 7.93 26.81
N PHE A 53 27.56 7.47 27.12
CA PHE A 53 26.66 8.13 28.06
C PHE A 53 27.32 8.34 29.43
N LYS A 54 28.05 7.33 29.91
CA LYS A 54 28.76 7.39 31.21
C LYS A 54 30.10 8.12 31.13
N GLY A 55 30.73 8.16 29.96
CA GLY A 55 32.16 8.43 29.82
C GLY A 55 32.56 9.68 29.03
N ALA A 56 31.68 10.17 28.15
CA ALA A 56 31.94 11.30 27.27
C ALA A 56 31.23 12.56 27.78
N SER A 57 31.90 13.71 27.69
CA SER A 57 31.26 15.01 27.93
C SER A 57 30.32 15.36 26.77
N PRO A 58 29.30 16.20 27.00
CA PRO A 58 28.45 16.68 25.92
C PRO A 58 29.22 17.36 24.77
N GLU A 59 30.32 18.06 25.08
CA GLU A 59 31.17 18.72 24.08
C GLU A 59 31.95 17.72 23.23
N GLU A 60 32.42 16.61 23.82
CA GLU A 60 33.02 15.51 23.07
C GLU A 60 31.99 14.88 22.13
N LEU A 61 30.74 14.72 22.58
CA LEU A 61 29.66 14.16 21.77
C LEU A 61 29.26 15.10 20.62
N VAL A 62 29.16 16.41 20.85
CA VAL A 62 28.94 17.40 19.79
C VAL A 62 30.06 17.32 18.73
N TYR A 63 31.32 17.25 19.18
CA TYR A 63 32.43 17.09 18.25
C TYR A 63 32.31 15.81 17.43
N LEU A 64 31.97 14.68 18.05
CA LEU A 64 31.78 13.41 17.35
C LEU A 64 30.61 13.44 16.37
N ALA A 65 29.49 14.06 16.75
CA ALA A 65 28.31 14.23 15.89
C ALA A 65 28.61 15.09 14.65
N GLU A 66 29.54 16.03 14.75
CA GLU A 66 29.92 16.92 13.64
C GLU A 66 31.07 16.38 12.78
N LYS A 67 32.10 15.86 13.44
CA LYS A 67 33.42 15.55 12.86
C LYS A 67 33.82 14.08 12.99
N GLY A 68 32.90 13.23 13.43
CA GLY A 68 33.08 11.78 13.46
C GLY A 68 33.58 11.26 12.12
N LYS A 69 34.49 10.28 12.19
CA LYS A 69 35.21 9.74 11.01
C LYS A 69 34.28 9.11 9.98
N ASN A 70 33.12 8.62 10.40
CA ASN A 70 32.07 8.09 9.55
C ASN A 70 30.69 8.47 10.12
N VAL A 71 29.64 8.23 9.33
CA VAL A 71 28.25 8.57 9.69
C VAL A 71 27.76 7.81 10.92
N HIS A 72 28.23 6.58 11.16
CA HIS A 72 27.82 5.75 12.29
C HIS A 72 28.29 6.32 13.63
N ILE A 73 29.54 6.81 13.69
CA ILE A 73 30.06 7.52 14.87
C ILE A 73 29.22 8.78 15.14
N LYS A 74 28.81 9.48 14.07
CA LYS A 74 27.97 10.68 14.20
C LYS A 74 26.60 10.32 14.77
N ALA A 75 25.94 9.31 14.21
CA ALA A 75 24.62 8.81 14.64
C ALA A 75 24.62 8.40 16.11
N VAL A 76 25.58 7.55 16.53
CA VAL A 76 25.70 7.14 17.94
C VAL A 76 25.92 8.35 18.87
N ALA A 77 26.72 9.33 18.45
CA ALA A 77 26.92 10.52 19.27
C ALA A 77 25.64 11.37 19.40
N ILE A 78 24.83 11.45 18.34
CA ILE A 78 23.50 12.09 18.34
C ILE A 78 22.57 11.37 19.32
N ASP A 79 22.48 10.04 19.24
CA ASP A 79 21.62 9.25 20.12
C ASP A 79 22.00 9.44 21.59
N VAL A 80 23.30 9.48 21.90
CA VAL A 80 23.78 9.73 23.27
C VAL A 80 23.48 11.17 23.71
N LEU A 81 23.53 12.17 22.82
CA LEU A 81 23.10 13.55 23.14
C LEU A 81 21.60 13.61 23.44
N VAL A 82 20.76 12.91 22.67
CA VAL A 82 19.32 12.76 22.90
C VAL A 82 19.05 12.11 24.25
N HIS A 83 19.70 10.98 24.55
CA HIS A 83 19.56 10.30 25.85
C HIS A 83 20.01 11.17 27.03
N LYS A 84 20.97 12.07 26.81
CA LYS A 84 21.40 13.07 27.81
C LYS A 84 20.47 14.29 27.91
N LYS A 85 19.44 14.38 27.07
CA LYS A 85 18.48 15.49 26.99
C LYS A 85 19.13 16.83 26.63
N GLU A 86 20.17 16.79 25.78
CA GLU A 86 20.97 17.96 25.40
C GLU A 86 20.36 18.71 24.20
N GLY A 87 19.09 19.16 24.33
CA GLY A 87 18.31 19.77 23.26
C GLY A 87 19.03 20.90 22.49
N ASP A 88 19.62 21.87 23.20
CA ASP A 88 20.35 22.98 22.60
C ASP A 88 21.55 22.52 21.76
N LYS A 89 22.24 21.48 22.21
CA LYS A 89 23.39 20.90 21.50
C LYS A 89 22.95 20.12 20.27
N ILE A 90 21.82 19.43 20.34
CA ILE A 90 21.23 18.74 19.17
C ILE A 90 20.85 19.77 18.11
N LEU A 91 20.28 20.91 18.48
CA LEU A 91 20.02 22.02 17.56
C LEU A 91 21.30 22.58 16.92
N GLU A 92 22.39 22.70 17.68
CA GLU A 92 23.70 23.10 17.14
C GLU A 92 24.20 22.09 16.09
N VAL A 93 24.15 20.81 16.44
CA VAL A 93 24.57 19.71 15.56
C VAL A 93 23.73 19.68 14.29
N PHE A 94 22.40 19.86 14.39
CA PHE A 94 21.49 19.96 13.25
C PHE A 94 21.89 21.12 12.33
N LYS A 95 22.09 22.33 12.87
CA LYS A 95 22.50 23.51 12.10
C LYS A 95 23.78 23.27 11.30
N LYS A 96 24.77 22.61 11.90
CA LYS A 96 26.06 22.35 11.24
C LYS A 96 26.02 21.20 10.23
N ASN A 97 25.11 20.25 10.40
CA ASN A 97 24.91 19.14 9.46
C ASN A 97 23.80 19.41 8.45
N LEU A 98 23.23 20.62 8.44
CA LEU A 98 22.10 20.97 7.59
C LEU A 98 22.34 20.70 6.10
N HIS A 99 23.57 20.88 5.61
CA HIS A 99 23.98 20.62 4.23
C HIS A 99 24.92 19.42 4.09
N SER A 100 25.02 18.59 5.13
CA SER A 100 25.80 17.37 5.04
C SER A 100 25.18 16.44 3.99
N LYS A 101 26.05 15.79 3.20
CA LYS A 101 25.65 14.74 2.26
C LYS A 101 25.80 13.34 2.88
N ASP A 102 26.14 13.27 4.16
CA ASP A 102 26.26 12.00 4.85
C ASP A 102 24.89 11.31 4.90
N LYS A 103 24.88 10.06 4.45
CA LYS A 103 23.70 9.17 4.49
C LYS A 103 24.00 8.00 5.40
N LEU A 104 23.00 7.63 6.21
CA LEU A 104 23.01 6.51 7.12
C LEU A 104 22.25 5.36 6.46
N ASP A 105 22.92 4.22 6.27
CA ASP A 105 22.24 2.97 5.91
C ASP A 105 21.57 2.38 7.15
N TYR A 106 20.27 2.61 7.27
CA TYR A 106 19.45 2.15 8.38
C TYR A 106 18.77 0.82 8.05
N ARG A 107 18.91 -0.18 8.92
CA ARG A 107 18.28 -1.50 8.74
C ARG A 107 17.17 -1.75 9.74
N GLY A 108 15.93 -1.84 9.23
CA GLY A 108 14.76 -2.32 9.95
C GLY A 108 14.37 -3.73 9.47
N GLY A 109 14.75 -4.76 10.23
CA GLY A 109 14.50 -6.16 9.86
C GLY A 109 15.23 -6.58 8.56
N CYS A 110 14.47 -6.87 7.51
CA CYS A 110 15.02 -7.24 6.19
C CYS A 110 15.16 -6.05 5.22
N ILE A 111 14.72 -4.85 5.61
CA ILE A 111 14.75 -3.65 4.77
C ILE A 111 15.93 -2.78 5.19
N VAL A 112 16.70 -2.30 4.20
CA VAL A 112 17.74 -1.29 4.37
C VAL A 112 17.31 -0.03 3.62
N SER A 113 17.30 1.11 4.30
CA SER A 113 16.96 2.41 3.75
C SER A 113 18.08 3.41 4.01
N GLU A 114 18.34 4.29 3.04
CA GLU A 114 19.29 5.39 3.20
C GLU A 114 18.56 6.61 3.81
N HIS A 115 19.06 7.14 4.93
CA HIS A 115 18.54 8.36 5.56
C HIS A 115 19.60 9.47 5.53
N LEU A 116 19.21 10.70 5.18
CA LEU A 116 20.09 11.86 5.38
C LEU A 116 20.41 12.00 6.87
N LEU A 117 21.68 12.26 7.22
CA LEU A 117 22.06 12.46 8.63
C LEU A 117 21.27 13.61 9.28
N SER A 118 20.97 14.68 8.52
CA SER A 118 20.14 15.79 9.01
C SER A 118 18.68 15.38 9.28
N ALA A 119 18.11 14.50 8.46
CA ALA A 119 16.79 13.92 8.73
C ALA A 119 16.83 12.99 9.94
N TYR A 120 17.87 12.17 10.07
CA TYR A 120 18.07 11.33 11.26
C TYR A 120 18.15 12.15 12.55
N ILE A 121 18.88 13.28 12.55
CA ILE A 121 18.92 14.19 13.71
C ILE A 121 17.52 14.70 14.05
N PHE A 122 16.73 15.07 13.06
CA PHE A 122 15.35 15.53 13.25
C PHE A 122 14.46 14.43 13.88
N GLU A 123 14.50 13.22 13.31
CA GLU A 123 13.72 12.07 13.78
C GLU A 123 14.15 11.63 15.19
N SER A 124 15.45 11.68 15.51
CA SER A 124 16.02 11.22 16.78
C SER A 124 15.42 11.92 18.02
N VAL A 125 14.91 13.15 17.85
CA VAL A 125 14.27 13.92 18.94
C VAL A 125 12.99 13.24 19.44
N SER A 126 12.30 12.48 18.59
CA SER A 126 11.06 11.77 18.93
C SER A 126 11.26 10.31 19.34
N VAL A 127 12.51 9.84 19.37
CA VAL A 127 12.80 8.44 19.71
C VAL A 127 12.87 8.27 21.24
N GLY A 128 11.90 7.52 21.78
CA GLY A 128 11.80 7.19 23.20
C GLY A 128 11.36 8.35 24.10
N ASP A 129 11.32 8.13 25.42
CA ASP A 129 10.82 9.10 26.41
C ASP A 129 11.90 10.09 26.88
N ASN A 130 12.81 10.47 25.99
CA ASN A 130 13.96 11.33 26.32
C ASN A 130 13.53 12.79 26.55
N PHE A 131 12.68 13.31 25.68
CA PHE A 131 12.11 14.66 25.77
C PHE A 131 10.60 14.56 26.02
N SER A 132 10.04 15.54 26.76
CA SER A 132 8.59 15.68 26.85
C SER A 132 7.99 16.09 25.49
N GLU A 133 6.71 15.78 25.25
CA GLU A 133 6.02 16.13 23.99
C GLU A 133 6.23 17.61 23.61
N LYS A 134 6.10 18.52 24.58
CA LYS A 134 6.31 19.96 24.38
C LYS A 134 7.75 20.31 23.98
N GLU A 135 8.74 19.63 24.54
CA GLU A 135 10.15 19.83 24.16
C GLU A 135 10.41 19.32 22.75
N GLN A 136 9.84 18.16 22.39
CA GLN A 136 9.93 17.62 21.04
C GLN A 136 9.33 18.58 20.01
N GLU A 137 8.10 19.05 20.25
CA GLU A 137 7.43 20.04 19.40
C GLU A 137 8.26 21.33 19.22
N ASN A 138 8.88 21.81 20.30
CA ASN A 138 9.75 23.00 20.24
C ASN A 138 11.00 22.76 19.39
N LEU A 139 11.71 21.66 19.63
CA LEU A 139 12.91 21.28 18.90
C LEU A 139 12.61 21.10 17.41
N HIS A 140 11.56 20.35 17.06
CA HIS A 140 11.14 20.16 15.68
C HIS A 140 10.79 21.46 14.99
N ARG A 141 9.98 22.31 15.63
CA ARG A 141 9.64 23.64 15.10
C ARG A 141 10.88 24.49 14.84
N GLU A 142 11.87 24.47 15.75
CA GLU A 142 13.12 25.18 15.55
C GLU A 142 13.94 24.61 14.39
N MET A 143 14.07 23.28 14.29
CA MET A 143 14.76 22.61 13.19
C MET A 143 14.12 22.90 11.82
N ILE A 144 12.79 22.85 11.73
CA ILE A 144 12.05 23.20 10.52
C ILE A 144 12.29 24.66 10.15
N SER A 145 12.23 25.57 11.13
CA SER A 145 12.53 26.98 10.90
C SER A 145 13.97 27.17 10.38
N ILE A 146 14.95 26.45 10.93
CA ILE A 146 16.33 26.48 10.45
C ILE A 146 16.41 25.99 9.00
N ALA A 147 15.77 24.87 8.67
CA ALA A 147 15.80 24.29 7.33
C ALA A 147 15.13 25.19 6.29
N LEU A 148 13.97 25.78 6.59
CA LEU A 148 13.24 26.68 5.69
C LEU A 148 13.97 28.01 5.45
N ASN A 149 14.75 28.48 6.42
CA ASN A 149 15.49 29.74 6.34
C ASN A 149 16.95 29.57 5.89
N ALA A 150 17.38 28.34 5.58
CA ALA A 150 18.74 28.04 5.16
C ALA A 150 19.13 28.77 3.86
N GLN A 151 20.40 29.15 3.75
CA GLN A 151 20.98 29.76 2.55
C GLN A 151 22.36 29.14 2.26
N PRO A 152 22.52 28.32 1.20
CA PRO A 152 21.48 27.87 0.25
C PRO A 152 20.43 26.97 0.91
N VAL A 153 19.29 26.74 0.26
CA VAL A 153 18.27 25.83 0.80
C VAL A 153 18.68 24.37 0.57
N ASN A 154 18.48 23.51 1.57
CA ASN A 154 18.59 22.07 1.39
C ASN A 154 17.24 21.47 0.97
N ALA A 155 17.02 21.33 -0.34
CA ALA A 155 15.78 20.78 -0.89
C ALA A 155 15.54 19.32 -0.51
N GLU A 156 16.57 18.46 -0.56
CA GLU A 156 16.46 17.02 -0.23
C GLU A 156 16.02 16.83 1.23
N LEU A 157 16.55 17.65 2.15
CA LEU A 157 16.11 17.65 3.54
C LEU A 157 14.65 18.10 3.67
N LEU A 158 14.25 19.21 3.02
CA LEU A 158 12.88 19.68 3.12
C LEU A 158 11.87 18.72 2.49
N GLU A 159 12.24 18.01 1.43
CA GLU A 159 11.45 16.90 0.87
C GLU A 159 11.28 15.77 1.88
N THR A 160 12.35 15.43 2.61
CA THR A 160 12.30 14.41 3.66
C THR A 160 11.40 14.84 4.81
N LEU A 161 11.44 16.11 5.19
CA LEU A 161 10.64 16.70 6.27
C LEU A 161 9.23 17.13 5.83
N THR A 162 8.77 16.78 4.63
CA THR A 162 7.58 17.35 4.00
C THR A 162 6.28 17.18 4.80
N TYR A 163 6.18 16.12 5.61
CA TYR A 163 5.01 15.84 6.44
C TYR A 163 4.96 16.71 7.70
N ASP A 164 6.11 17.18 8.17
CA ASP A 164 6.24 18.00 9.37
C ASP A 164 6.28 19.50 9.08
N LEU A 165 6.37 19.91 7.80
CA LEU A 165 6.37 21.33 7.44
C LEU A 165 5.04 21.99 7.86
N PRO A 166 5.10 23.16 8.52
CA PRO A 166 3.94 23.82 9.09
C PRO A 166 3.03 24.39 8.00
N LEU A 167 1.74 24.48 8.30
CA LEU A 167 0.70 25.01 7.40
C LEU A 167 0.31 26.47 7.72
N ASP A 168 1.28 27.28 8.16
CA ASP A 168 1.08 28.70 8.47
C ASP A 168 1.43 29.62 7.27
N HIS A 169 0.96 30.87 7.34
CA HIS A 169 1.11 31.85 6.26
C HIS A 169 2.57 32.24 5.96
N ASP A 170 3.43 32.30 6.97
CA ASP A 170 4.84 32.67 6.77
C ASP A 170 5.61 31.56 6.05
N SER A 171 5.26 30.31 6.35
CA SER A 171 5.81 29.12 5.71
C SER A 171 5.32 28.95 4.29
N TYR A 172 4.05 29.29 4.00
CA TYR A 172 3.46 29.21 2.65
C TYR A 172 4.32 29.92 1.59
N THR A 173 4.69 31.18 1.83
CA THR A 173 5.44 31.98 0.86
C THR A 173 6.81 31.36 0.56
N LYS A 174 7.45 30.78 1.58
CA LYS A 174 8.75 30.13 1.45
C LYS A 174 8.61 28.83 0.66
N ILE A 175 7.68 27.96 1.05
CA ILE A 175 7.44 26.67 0.41
C ILE A 175 7.05 26.87 -1.06
N ARG A 176 6.16 27.82 -1.36
CA ARG A 176 5.80 28.17 -2.74
C ARG A 176 7.01 28.57 -3.58
N ARG A 177 7.87 29.44 -3.05
CA ARG A 177 9.12 29.82 -3.72
C ARG A 177 10.01 28.59 -3.98
N LEU A 178 10.14 27.71 -3.00
CA LEU A 178 10.93 26.49 -3.13
C LEU A 178 10.39 25.55 -4.20
N VAL A 179 9.08 25.33 -4.26
CA VAL A 179 8.44 24.54 -5.32
C VAL A 179 8.76 25.13 -6.70
N MET A 180 8.73 26.46 -6.84
CA MET A 180 9.05 27.12 -8.10
C MET A 180 10.52 26.97 -8.50
N GLU A 181 11.43 27.09 -7.55
CA GLU A 181 12.89 27.03 -7.77
C GLU A 181 13.40 25.59 -7.98
N THR A 182 12.90 24.64 -7.20
CA THR A 182 13.39 23.24 -7.19
C THR A 182 12.62 22.33 -8.14
N LYS A 183 11.38 22.70 -8.50
CA LYS A 183 10.44 21.83 -9.22
C LYS A 183 10.21 20.49 -8.49
N SER A 184 10.24 20.50 -7.16
CA SER A 184 9.98 19.31 -6.34
C SER A 184 8.49 18.96 -6.32
N PRO A 185 8.08 17.76 -6.79
CA PRO A 185 6.70 17.31 -6.66
C PRO A 185 6.34 16.94 -5.21
N ILE A 186 7.32 16.56 -4.38
CA ILE A 186 7.11 16.24 -2.97
C ILE A 186 6.70 17.51 -2.21
N LEU A 187 7.45 18.60 -2.40
CA LEU A 187 7.09 19.89 -1.82
C LEU A 187 5.80 20.48 -2.40
N LEU A 188 5.45 20.15 -3.65
CA LEU A 188 4.17 20.55 -4.25
C LEU A 188 2.98 19.96 -3.48
N VAL A 189 3.07 18.72 -3.01
CA VAL A 189 2.03 18.10 -2.17
C VAL A 189 1.84 18.92 -0.88
N ASN A 190 2.94 19.29 -0.22
CA ASN A 190 2.85 20.14 0.96
C ASN A 190 2.25 21.52 0.66
N LEU A 191 2.66 22.17 -0.44
CA LEU A 191 2.07 23.44 -0.89
C LEU A 191 0.55 23.31 -1.12
N ALA A 192 0.10 22.21 -1.71
CA ALA A 192 -1.32 22.00 -1.98
C ALA A 192 -2.18 21.90 -0.71
N LYS A 193 -1.62 21.49 0.43
CA LYS A 193 -2.35 21.47 1.72
C LYS A 193 -2.88 22.84 2.14
N TYR A 194 -2.29 23.94 1.64
CA TYR A 194 -2.78 25.30 1.85
C TYR A 194 -4.05 25.64 1.06
N LYS A 195 -4.39 24.86 0.02
CA LYS A 195 -5.59 25.02 -0.81
C LYS A 195 -5.75 26.43 -1.39
N ASN A 196 -4.64 27.06 -1.78
CA ASN A 196 -4.65 28.42 -2.32
C ASN A 196 -5.01 28.41 -3.82
N PRO A 197 -6.11 29.07 -4.24
CA PRO A 197 -6.51 29.09 -5.65
C PRO A 197 -5.46 29.69 -6.60
N ASN A 198 -4.56 30.54 -6.10
CA ASN A 198 -3.48 31.12 -6.90
C ASN A 198 -2.39 30.11 -7.29
N ASP A 199 -2.42 28.90 -6.72
CA ASP A 199 -1.47 27.83 -7.03
C ASP A 199 -2.00 26.83 -8.06
N ILE A 200 -3.25 26.98 -8.52
CA ILE A 200 -3.86 26.05 -9.49
C ILE A 200 -2.99 25.90 -10.75
N GLU A 201 -2.57 27.01 -11.36
CA GLU A 201 -1.74 26.96 -12.57
C GLU A 201 -0.31 26.46 -12.30
N LEU A 202 0.20 26.71 -11.09
CA LEU A 202 1.48 26.14 -10.67
C LEU A 202 1.36 24.62 -10.53
N ILE A 203 0.34 24.11 -9.86
CA ILE A 203 0.08 22.68 -9.69
C ILE A 203 -0.09 22.00 -11.06
N LYS A 204 -0.91 22.57 -11.96
CA LYS A 204 -1.08 22.04 -13.33
C LYS A 204 0.23 21.93 -14.10
N SER A 205 1.17 22.86 -13.89
CA SER A 205 2.45 22.87 -14.59
C SER A 205 3.34 21.63 -14.34
N PHE A 206 3.05 20.83 -13.31
CA PHE A 206 3.74 19.58 -13.00
C PHE A 206 3.23 18.36 -13.78
N GLY A 207 2.17 18.50 -14.59
CA GLY A 207 1.67 17.41 -15.41
C GLY A 207 1.22 16.21 -14.56
N LYS A 208 1.68 15.00 -14.91
CA LYS A 208 1.36 13.77 -14.17
C LYS A 208 1.83 13.80 -12.71
N GLN A 209 2.91 14.52 -12.40
CA GLN A 209 3.42 14.60 -11.02
C GLN A 209 2.54 15.45 -10.10
N ALA A 210 1.53 16.14 -10.64
CA ALA A 210 0.61 16.96 -9.89
C ALA A 210 -0.47 16.16 -9.14
N TYR A 211 -0.73 14.90 -9.51
CA TYR A 211 -1.89 14.17 -8.97
C TYR A 211 -1.90 14.05 -7.43
N PRO A 212 -0.79 13.74 -6.75
CA PRO A 212 -0.79 13.74 -5.28
C PRO A 212 -1.10 15.13 -4.67
N ALA A 213 -0.69 16.21 -5.34
CA ALA A 213 -1.03 17.57 -4.91
C ALA A 213 -2.51 17.90 -5.17
N ILE A 214 -3.08 17.42 -6.28
CA ILE A 214 -4.52 17.55 -6.58
C ILE A 214 -5.36 16.78 -5.56
N GLN A 215 -4.87 15.63 -5.06
CA GLN A 215 -5.54 14.88 -4.01
C GLN A 215 -5.65 15.70 -2.70
N GLU A 216 -4.59 16.43 -2.33
CA GLU A 216 -4.61 17.32 -1.15
C GLU A 216 -5.48 18.58 -1.35
N PHE A 217 -5.58 19.05 -2.60
CA PHE A 217 -6.38 20.21 -2.99
C PHE A 217 -7.30 19.90 -4.18
N PRO A 218 -8.43 19.23 -3.96
CA PRO A 218 -9.36 18.91 -5.04
C PRO A 218 -10.18 20.15 -5.43
N ASP A 219 -9.68 20.91 -6.41
CA ASP A 219 -10.39 22.04 -7.04
C ASP A 219 -10.91 21.66 -8.44
N PRO A 220 -12.20 21.95 -8.79
CA PRO A 220 -12.76 21.61 -10.10
C PRO A 220 -11.95 22.12 -11.30
N ALA A 221 -11.16 23.18 -11.13
CA ALA A 221 -10.27 23.70 -12.17
C ALA A 221 -9.21 22.68 -12.65
N PHE A 222 -8.96 21.59 -11.90
CA PHE A 222 -8.08 20.50 -12.31
C PHE A 222 -8.75 19.47 -13.25
N LEU A 223 -10.08 19.37 -13.24
CA LEU A 223 -10.82 18.36 -14.01
C LEU A 223 -10.57 18.43 -15.53
N PRO A 224 -10.49 19.61 -16.18
CA PRO A 224 -10.16 19.68 -17.61
C PRO A 224 -8.80 19.07 -17.94
N MET A 225 -7.77 19.32 -17.12
CA MET A 225 -6.44 18.74 -17.31
C MET A 225 -6.47 17.21 -17.13
N MET A 226 -7.18 16.71 -16.12
CA MET A 226 -7.33 15.27 -15.90
C MET A 226 -8.05 14.59 -17.06
N LYS A 227 -9.05 15.26 -17.64
CA LYS A 227 -9.78 14.81 -18.83
C LYS A 227 -8.90 14.70 -20.07
N GLU A 228 -8.04 15.68 -20.31
CA GLU A 228 -7.05 15.66 -21.40
C GLU A 228 -6.01 14.55 -21.22
N ARG A 229 -5.75 14.17 -19.97
CA ARG A 229 -4.78 13.13 -19.55
C ARG A 229 -5.45 11.83 -19.14
N ILE A 230 -6.60 11.49 -19.72
CA ILE A 230 -7.33 10.29 -19.32
C ILE A 230 -6.54 8.99 -19.52
N ASN A 231 -5.51 9.01 -20.35
CA ASN A 231 -4.58 7.89 -20.52
C ASN A 231 -3.75 7.59 -19.26
N ASP A 232 -3.61 8.57 -18.36
CA ASP A 232 -2.99 8.40 -17.05
C ASP A 232 -3.93 7.70 -16.05
N SER A 233 -5.18 7.38 -16.41
CA SER A 233 -6.18 6.74 -15.52
C SER A 233 -5.90 5.29 -15.13
N SER A 234 -4.78 4.72 -15.56
CA SER A 234 -4.24 3.44 -15.07
C SER A 234 -3.17 3.64 -13.97
N ASP A 235 -2.76 4.88 -13.72
CA ASP A 235 -1.81 5.26 -12.67
C ASP A 235 -2.54 5.48 -11.34
N PHE A 236 -1.98 4.93 -10.26
CA PHE A 236 -2.58 5.05 -8.94
C PHE A 236 -2.77 6.50 -8.49
N ALA A 237 -1.79 7.38 -8.73
CA ALA A 237 -1.90 8.77 -8.31
C ALA A 237 -3.07 9.48 -9.02
N PHE A 238 -3.28 9.18 -10.31
CA PHE A 238 -4.44 9.69 -11.04
C PHE A 238 -5.75 9.21 -10.40
N MET A 239 -5.86 7.91 -10.10
CA MET A 239 -7.07 7.32 -9.53
C MET A 239 -7.40 7.93 -8.16
N PHE A 240 -6.39 8.10 -7.29
CA PHE A 240 -6.54 8.75 -6.00
C PHE A 240 -7.00 10.21 -6.18
N ALA A 241 -6.36 10.98 -7.05
CA ALA A 241 -6.77 12.36 -7.33
C ALA A 241 -8.20 12.45 -7.87
N LEU A 242 -8.60 11.56 -8.79
CA LEU A 242 -9.94 11.57 -9.38
C LEU A 242 -11.01 11.25 -8.34
N SER A 243 -10.70 10.36 -7.39
CA SER A 243 -11.63 9.96 -6.33
C SER A 243 -12.05 11.11 -5.42
N GLU A 244 -11.22 12.15 -5.27
CA GLU A 244 -11.50 13.29 -4.39
C GLU A 244 -12.57 14.25 -4.95
N PHE A 245 -12.99 14.08 -6.21
CA PHE A 245 -14.02 14.90 -6.83
C PHE A 245 -15.40 14.24 -6.75
N CYS A 246 -16.45 15.06 -6.59
CA CYS A 246 -17.84 14.66 -6.73
C CYS A 246 -18.62 15.74 -7.48
N GLY A 247 -19.07 15.42 -8.71
CA GLY A 247 -19.77 16.35 -9.59
C GLY A 247 -19.91 15.82 -11.02
N GLU A 248 -20.73 16.47 -11.86
CA GLU A 248 -21.03 16.01 -13.23
C GLU A 248 -19.81 16.02 -14.16
N GLU A 249 -18.93 17.02 -14.06
CA GLU A 249 -17.70 17.03 -14.86
C GLU A 249 -16.74 15.90 -14.44
N ALA A 250 -16.62 15.66 -13.13
CA ALA A 250 -15.85 14.55 -12.60
C ALA A 250 -16.46 13.20 -13.00
N LYS A 251 -17.80 13.08 -13.04
CA LYS A 251 -18.51 11.91 -13.56
C LYS A 251 -18.15 11.62 -15.01
N GLU A 252 -18.07 12.65 -15.86
CA GLU A 252 -17.62 12.49 -17.25
C GLU A 252 -16.19 11.93 -17.30
N ASN A 253 -15.29 12.43 -16.43
CA ASN A 253 -13.92 11.91 -16.34
C ASN A 253 -13.90 10.46 -15.84
N VAL A 254 -14.70 10.10 -14.84
CA VAL A 254 -14.84 8.72 -14.36
C VAL A 254 -15.29 7.78 -15.48
N ILE A 255 -16.32 8.16 -16.25
CA ILE A 255 -16.80 7.36 -17.38
C ILE A 255 -15.69 7.14 -18.40
N LYS A 256 -14.95 8.20 -18.78
CA LYS A 256 -13.85 8.08 -19.73
C LYS A 256 -12.68 7.27 -19.19
N ALA A 257 -12.38 7.37 -17.89
CA ALA A 257 -11.36 6.57 -17.23
C ALA A 257 -11.71 5.09 -17.28
N ILE A 258 -12.98 4.76 -16.99
CA ILE A 258 -13.53 3.41 -17.09
C ILE A 258 -13.42 2.89 -18.53
N GLU A 259 -13.89 3.66 -19.53
CA GLU A 259 -13.82 3.27 -20.95
C GLU A 259 -12.38 3.05 -21.43
N TYR A 260 -11.46 3.92 -21.02
CA TYR A 260 -10.05 3.79 -21.34
C TYR A 260 -9.46 2.52 -20.72
N ASN A 261 -9.69 2.27 -19.42
CA ASN A 261 -9.22 1.09 -18.72
C ASN A 261 -9.79 -0.21 -19.32
N LYS A 262 -11.06 -0.23 -19.72
CA LYS A 262 -11.66 -1.36 -20.46
C LYS A 262 -10.97 -1.64 -21.80
N LYS A 263 -10.45 -0.61 -22.48
CA LYS A 263 -9.78 -0.77 -23.78
C LYS A 263 -8.40 -1.40 -23.63
N ILE A 264 -7.65 -1.00 -22.61
CA ILE A 264 -6.27 -1.46 -22.40
C ILE A 264 -6.20 -2.82 -21.70
N ASN A 265 -7.17 -3.16 -20.85
CA ASN A 265 -7.19 -4.41 -20.08
C ASN A 265 -7.86 -5.59 -20.82
N LYS A 266 -7.89 -5.57 -22.17
CA LYS A 266 -8.49 -6.64 -22.98
C LYS A 266 -7.62 -7.90 -23.08
N GLU A 267 -6.33 -7.76 -22.81
CA GLU A 267 -5.40 -8.87 -22.75
C GLU A 267 -5.29 -9.30 -21.28
N LYS A 268 -5.75 -10.52 -21.01
CA LYS A 268 -5.82 -11.14 -19.68
C LYS A 268 -4.53 -10.88 -18.91
N ASP A 269 -4.70 -10.39 -17.69
CA ASP A 269 -3.68 -10.22 -16.63
C ASP A 269 -3.16 -8.79 -16.43
N CYS A 270 -3.85 -8.03 -15.57
CA CYS A 270 -3.24 -6.92 -14.84
C CYS A 270 -3.26 -7.15 -13.31
N GLY A 271 -3.52 -8.38 -12.83
CA GLY A 271 -3.67 -8.67 -11.40
C GLY A 271 -4.63 -7.69 -10.69
N GLY A 272 -4.30 -7.30 -9.45
CA GLY A 272 -5.06 -6.31 -8.65
C GLY A 272 -5.01 -4.86 -9.14
N ASN A 273 -4.48 -4.58 -10.33
CA ASN A 273 -4.31 -3.23 -10.89
C ASN A 273 -5.24 -2.92 -12.07
N CYS A 274 -6.36 -3.65 -12.17
CA CYS A 274 -7.35 -3.50 -13.24
C CYS A 274 -8.55 -2.64 -12.82
N LEU A 275 -9.56 -2.53 -13.70
CA LEU A 275 -10.79 -1.74 -13.54
C LEU A 275 -11.46 -1.83 -12.14
N ALA A 276 -11.32 -2.94 -11.42
CA ALA A 276 -11.80 -3.11 -10.06
C ALA A 276 -11.06 -2.24 -9.01
N PHE A 277 -9.78 -1.93 -9.23
CA PHE A 277 -9.07 -0.95 -8.41
C PHE A 277 -9.63 0.45 -8.64
N LEU A 278 -9.80 0.87 -9.91
CA LEU A 278 -10.42 2.15 -10.23
C LEU A 278 -11.83 2.23 -9.63
N TYR A 279 -12.62 1.16 -9.75
CA TYR A 279 -13.92 1.03 -9.08
C TYR A 279 -13.81 1.34 -7.59
N GLN A 280 -12.89 0.67 -6.88
CA GLN A 280 -12.72 0.86 -5.44
C GLN A 280 -12.30 2.29 -5.10
N GLN A 281 -11.35 2.88 -5.84
CA GLN A 281 -10.96 4.27 -5.60
C GLN A 281 -12.13 5.24 -5.81
N ILE A 282 -12.90 5.09 -6.90
CA ILE A 282 -14.07 5.97 -7.13
C ILE A 282 -15.15 5.78 -6.07
N SER A 283 -15.36 4.54 -5.59
CA SER A 283 -16.35 4.25 -4.56
C SER A 283 -15.98 4.76 -3.16
N ILE A 284 -14.70 5.04 -2.88
CA ILE A 284 -14.22 5.33 -1.51
C ILE A 284 -14.89 6.57 -0.89
N LYS A 285 -15.15 7.60 -1.70
CA LYS A 285 -15.81 8.84 -1.23
C LYS A 285 -17.33 8.76 -1.24
N LYS A 286 -17.93 7.61 -1.62
CA LYS A 286 -19.38 7.36 -1.61
C LYS A 286 -20.20 8.45 -2.32
N CYS A 287 -19.68 8.99 -3.42
CA CYS A 287 -20.37 9.99 -4.25
C CYS A 287 -21.48 9.31 -5.06
N THR A 288 -22.74 9.53 -4.67
CA THR A 288 -23.92 8.85 -5.26
C THR A 288 -24.13 9.15 -6.74
N LEU A 289 -23.53 10.22 -7.27
CA LEU A 289 -23.52 10.51 -8.72
C LEU A 289 -22.82 9.42 -9.54
N TYR A 290 -21.97 8.62 -8.90
CA TYR A 290 -21.23 7.54 -9.52
C TYR A 290 -21.92 6.18 -9.39
N ASP A 291 -22.94 6.03 -8.55
CA ASP A 291 -23.57 4.74 -8.26
C ASP A 291 -24.07 4.05 -9.53
N SER A 292 -24.74 4.78 -10.44
CA SER A 292 -25.21 4.20 -11.70
C SER A 292 -24.06 3.77 -12.61
N VAL A 293 -22.99 4.57 -12.67
CA VAL A 293 -21.81 4.28 -13.50
C VAL A 293 -21.08 3.05 -12.98
N LEU A 294 -20.99 2.91 -11.65
CA LEU A 294 -20.40 1.75 -11.00
C LEU A 294 -21.31 0.51 -11.11
N ALA A 295 -22.64 0.67 -11.00
CA ALA A 295 -23.60 -0.42 -11.18
C ALA A 295 -23.56 -0.98 -12.62
N ASP A 296 -23.37 -0.13 -13.62
CA ASP A 296 -23.24 -0.56 -15.02
C ASP A 296 -22.07 -1.52 -15.25
N LEU A 297 -21.04 -1.50 -14.39
CA LEU A 297 -19.92 -2.43 -14.45
C LEU A 297 -20.31 -3.86 -14.08
N TRP A 298 -21.40 -4.08 -13.35
CA TRP A 298 -21.93 -5.43 -13.14
C TRP A 298 -22.42 -6.04 -14.44
N GLY A 299 -23.22 -5.27 -15.19
CA GLY A 299 -23.79 -5.69 -16.46
C GLY A 299 -22.84 -5.61 -17.64
N THR A 300 -21.62 -5.09 -17.49
CA THR A 300 -20.63 -4.98 -18.58
C THR A 300 -19.34 -5.76 -18.32
N ASP A 301 -18.85 -5.80 -17.08
CA ASP A 301 -17.55 -6.36 -16.70
C ASP A 301 -17.62 -7.31 -15.48
N LYS A 302 -18.82 -7.58 -14.96
CA LYS A 302 -19.07 -8.47 -13.81
C LYS A 302 -18.38 -8.02 -12.51
N ILE A 303 -18.25 -6.70 -12.33
CA ILE A 303 -17.70 -6.05 -11.12
C ILE A 303 -18.83 -5.38 -10.35
N ILE A 304 -18.97 -5.66 -9.05
CA ILE A 304 -19.98 -5.03 -8.20
C ILE A 304 -19.56 -5.03 -6.73
N SER A 305 -19.92 -4.00 -5.97
CA SER A 305 -19.85 -4.00 -4.51
C SER A 305 -21.22 -4.15 -3.86
N PHE A 306 -21.25 -4.62 -2.61
CA PHE A 306 -22.51 -4.67 -1.86
C PHE A 306 -23.12 -3.28 -1.63
N ASP A 307 -22.30 -2.25 -1.40
CA ASP A 307 -22.77 -0.87 -1.26
C ASP A 307 -23.52 -0.37 -2.51
N ILE A 308 -22.96 -0.62 -3.69
CA ILE A 308 -23.58 -0.23 -4.96
C ILE A 308 -24.83 -1.08 -5.25
N LEU A 309 -24.83 -2.37 -4.91
CA LEU A 309 -26.03 -3.19 -4.99
C LEU A 309 -27.14 -2.66 -4.07
N GLU A 310 -26.82 -2.29 -2.83
CA GLU A 310 -27.79 -1.75 -1.88
C GLU A 310 -28.32 -0.39 -2.29
N ALA A 311 -27.48 0.47 -2.90
CA ALA A 311 -27.92 1.72 -3.51
C ALA A 311 -28.88 1.48 -4.70
N TYR A 312 -28.57 0.49 -5.54
CA TYR A 312 -29.43 0.08 -6.65
C TYR A 312 -30.79 -0.44 -6.15
N GLU A 313 -30.79 -1.31 -5.14
CA GLU A 313 -32.00 -1.87 -4.51
C GLU A 313 -32.93 -0.80 -3.92
N LYS A 314 -32.39 0.30 -3.39
CA LYS A 314 -33.19 1.40 -2.83
C LYS A 314 -33.95 2.20 -3.90
N THR A 315 -33.49 2.15 -5.15
CA THR A 315 -34.01 2.98 -6.25
C THR A 315 -34.76 2.18 -7.31
N HIS A 316 -34.75 0.85 -7.23
CA HIS A 316 -35.35 -0.06 -8.20
C HIS A 316 -36.29 -1.06 -7.54
N THR A 317 -37.27 -1.56 -8.30
CA THR A 317 -38.18 -2.60 -7.83
C THR A 317 -37.46 -3.96 -7.73
N PRO A 318 -37.95 -4.91 -6.90
CA PRO A 318 -37.38 -6.25 -6.83
C PRO A 318 -37.27 -6.96 -8.18
N LYS A 319 -38.21 -6.69 -9.12
CA LYS A 319 -38.18 -7.24 -10.47
C LYS A 319 -37.04 -6.67 -11.31
N GLU A 320 -36.80 -5.36 -11.22
CA GLU A 320 -35.69 -4.69 -11.89
C GLU A 320 -34.35 -5.15 -11.31
N THR A 321 -34.23 -5.23 -9.97
CA THR A 321 -33.04 -5.77 -9.30
C THR A 321 -32.77 -7.22 -9.69
N ALA A 322 -33.81 -8.07 -9.74
CA ALA A 322 -33.66 -9.46 -10.16
C ALA A 322 -33.14 -9.57 -11.60
N LYS A 323 -33.61 -8.68 -12.49
CA LYS A 323 -33.13 -8.60 -13.87
C LYS A 323 -31.68 -8.11 -13.94
N PHE A 324 -31.35 -7.04 -13.22
CA PHE A 324 -29.99 -6.50 -13.13
C PHE A 324 -28.98 -7.55 -12.65
N LEU A 325 -29.31 -8.25 -11.56
CA LEU A 325 -28.50 -9.36 -11.04
C LEU A 325 -28.32 -10.45 -12.09
N LEU A 326 -29.41 -10.90 -12.72
CA LEU A 326 -29.36 -11.91 -13.77
C LEU A 326 -28.47 -11.49 -14.94
N ASP A 327 -28.61 -10.25 -15.43
CA ASP A 327 -27.88 -9.75 -16.58
C ASP A 327 -26.36 -9.76 -16.35
N GLY A 328 -25.90 -9.40 -15.15
CA GLY A 328 -24.47 -9.50 -14.79
C GLY A 328 -24.00 -10.92 -14.52
N PHE A 329 -24.82 -11.77 -13.87
CA PHE A 329 -24.46 -13.19 -13.72
C PHE A 329 -24.27 -13.86 -15.07
N LEU A 330 -25.11 -13.57 -16.06
CA LEU A 330 -25.02 -14.17 -17.39
C LEU A 330 -23.81 -13.69 -18.21
N LYS A 331 -23.04 -12.71 -17.75
CA LYS A 331 -21.78 -12.34 -18.40
C LYS A 331 -20.70 -13.43 -18.25
N PRO A 332 -19.91 -13.68 -19.31
CA PRO A 332 -18.81 -14.65 -19.23
C PRO A 332 -17.72 -14.15 -18.28
N GLY A 333 -17.00 -15.10 -17.68
CA GLY A 333 -15.89 -14.80 -16.75
C GLY A 333 -16.27 -14.91 -15.27
N GLN A 334 -15.26 -14.76 -14.42
CA GLN A 334 -15.42 -14.75 -12.97
C GLN A 334 -15.98 -13.40 -12.49
N ALA A 335 -16.79 -13.43 -11.45
CA ALA A 335 -17.35 -12.20 -10.86
C ALA A 335 -16.34 -11.60 -9.88
N GLU A 336 -16.15 -10.29 -9.96
CA GLU A 336 -15.42 -9.54 -8.95
C GLU A 336 -16.42 -8.85 -8.02
N VAL A 337 -16.72 -9.52 -6.91
CA VAL A 337 -17.62 -9.02 -5.88
C VAL A 337 -16.78 -8.34 -4.80
N ILE A 338 -17.05 -7.07 -4.51
CA ILE A 338 -16.34 -6.26 -3.52
C ILE A 338 -17.21 -6.18 -2.27
N ALA A 339 -16.75 -6.78 -1.17
CA ALA A 339 -17.48 -6.73 0.10
C ALA A 339 -17.14 -5.48 0.92
N VAL A 340 -15.86 -5.15 0.97
CA VAL A 340 -15.31 -3.97 1.64
C VAL A 340 -14.38 -3.32 0.64
N ASN A 341 -14.36 -1.99 0.63
CA ASN A 341 -13.33 -1.27 -0.09
C ASN A 341 -11.99 -1.50 0.60
N ALA A 342 -11.04 -2.18 -0.06
CA ALA A 342 -9.75 -2.56 0.54
C ALA A 342 -8.89 -1.36 0.96
N TYR A 343 -9.27 -0.14 0.55
CA TYR A 343 -8.56 1.11 0.83
C TYR A 343 -9.30 1.99 1.85
N ASP A 344 -10.50 1.61 2.28
CA ASP A 344 -11.25 2.28 3.34
C ASP A 344 -11.06 1.55 4.69
N MET A 345 -9.80 1.33 5.07
CA MET A 345 -9.44 0.52 6.24
C MET A 345 -9.82 1.19 7.57
N ASP A 346 -10.02 2.51 7.58
CA ASP A 346 -10.38 3.30 8.76
C ASP A 346 -11.86 3.19 9.13
N HIS A 347 -12.72 2.75 8.20
CA HIS A 347 -14.16 2.57 8.39
C HIS A 347 -14.61 1.11 8.24
N VAL A 348 -13.69 0.15 8.38
CA VAL A 348 -14.00 -1.27 8.52
C VAL A 348 -14.53 -1.49 9.94
N GLU A 349 -15.70 -0.91 10.23
CA GLU A 349 -16.46 -1.26 11.44
C GLU A 349 -16.76 -2.77 11.42
N ASP A 350 -16.88 -3.33 12.63
CA ASP A 350 -16.95 -4.74 13.05
C ASP A 350 -17.94 -5.70 12.33
N ASP A 351 -18.59 -5.29 11.24
CA ASP A 351 -19.69 -6.02 10.59
C ASP A 351 -19.30 -6.85 9.36
N VAL A 352 -18.06 -6.73 8.86
CA VAL A 352 -17.54 -7.61 7.82
C VAL A 352 -16.46 -8.50 8.41
N SER A 353 -16.75 -9.78 8.60
CA SER A 353 -15.74 -10.75 9.04
C SER A 353 -14.51 -10.62 8.15
N GLY A 354 -13.31 -10.56 8.73
CA GLY A 354 -12.06 -10.49 7.97
C GLY A 354 -11.94 -11.59 6.89
N GLU A 355 -12.74 -12.66 7.01
CA GLU A 355 -12.93 -13.66 5.98
C GLU A 355 -13.45 -13.09 4.65
N MET A 356 -14.46 -12.21 4.63
CA MET A 356 -15.00 -11.68 3.36
C MET A 356 -14.00 -10.83 2.58
N THR A 357 -13.03 -10.21 3.26
CA THR A 357 -11.95 -9.45 2.61
C THR A 357 -11.08 -10.35 1.72
N PHE A 358 -10.81 -11.59 2.16
CA PHE A 358 -9.88 -12.50 1.50
C PHE A 358 -10.56 -13.70 0.81
N ASP A 359 -11.88 -13.83 0.93
CA ASP A 359 -12.65 -14.99 0.46
C ASP A 359 -13.62 -14.61 -0.67
N ASP A 360 -13.16 -14.70 -1.90
CA ASP A 360 -13.94 -14.51 -3.13
C ASP A 360 -15.18 -15.40 -3.22
N ASN A 361 -15.06 -16.68 -2.85
CA ASN A 361 -16.16 -17.64 -2.86
C ASN A 361 -17.25 -17.24 -1.86
N LEU A 362 -16.87 -16.77 -0.68
CA LEU A 362 -17.82 -16.26 0.32
C LEU A 362 -18.55 -15.02 -0.19
N ARG A 363 -17.85 -14.12 -0.90
CA ARG A 363 -18.47 -12.93 -1.50
C ARG A 363 -19.46 -13.30 -2.61
N LEU A 364 -19.08 -14.21 -3.50
CA LEU A 364 -19.99 -14.72 -4.55
C LEU A 364 -21.20 -15.44 -3.96
N VAL A 365 -21.02 -16.32 -2.97
CA VAL A 365 -22.11 -17.00 -2.28
C VAL A 365 -23.04 -16.02 -1.59
N THR A 366 -22.50 -15.00 -0.92
CA THR A 366 -23.31 -13.94 -0.29
C THR A 366 -24.17 -13.20 -1.31
N LEU A 367 -23.61 -12.88 -2.49
CA LEU A 367 -24.36 -12.28 -3.59
C LEU A 367 -25.48 -13.21 -4.11
N LEU A 368 -25.20 -14.51 -4.24
CA LEU A 368 -26.20 -15.51 -4.62
C LEU A 368 -27.32 -15.62 -3.57
N GLU A 369 -27.00 -15.61 -2.28
CA GLU A 369 -28.01 -15.65 -1.21
C GLU A 369 -28.86 -14.37 -1.16
N LYS A 370 -28.27 -13.19 -1.40
CA LYS A 370 -29.05 -11.95 -1.62
C LYS A 370 -29.98 -12.12 -2.83
N THR A 371 -29.49 -12.66 -3.93
CA THR A 371 -30.28 -12.94 -5.15
C THR A 371 -31.44 -13.89 -4.88
N LYS A 372 -31.22 -14.95 -4.09
CA LYS A 372 -32.23 -15.94 -3.71
C LYS A 372 -33.41 -15.33 -2.95
N LYS A 373 -33.14 -14.35 -2.09
CA LYS A 373 -34.17 -13.60 -1.35
C LYS A 373 -35.04 -12.74 -2.28
N ILE A 374 -34.50 -12.31 -3.41
CA ILE A 374 -35.19 -11.46 -4.39
C ILE A 374 -35.96 -12.32 -5.40
N SER A 375 -35.31 -13.33 -5.98
CA SER A 375 -35.86 -14.16 -7.05
C SER A 375 -35.20 -15.55 -7.08
N LYS A 376 -35.97 -16.58 -6.75
CA LYS A 376 -35.52 -17.98 -6.81
C LYS A 376 -35.11 -18.39 -8.22
N GLU A 377 -35.86 -17.98 -9.23
CA GLU A 377 -35.55 -18.28 -10.65
C GLU A 377 -34.21 -17.65 -11.07
N THR A 378 -33.95 -16.41 -10.66
CA THR A 378 -32.67 -15.74 -10.95
C THR A 378 -31.53 -16.45 -10.24
N TYR A 379 -31.72 -16.83 -8.97
CA TYR A 379 -30.75 -17.57 -8.19
C TYR A 379 -30.36 -18.90 -8.86
N GLU A 380 -31.32 -19.71 -9.29
CA GLU A 380 -31.05 -20.99 -9.96
C GLU A 380 -30.21 -20.78 -11.24
N LYS A 381 -30.57 -19.79 -12.07
CA LYS A 381 -29.79 -19.43 -13.27
C LYS A 381 -28.38 -18.92 -12.92
N ALA A 382 -28.26 -18.15 -11.84
CA ALA A 382 -27.00 -17.61 -11.36
C ALA A 382 -26.07 -18.71 -10.83
N VAL A 383 -26.59 -19.67 -10.06
CA VAL A 383 -25.85 -20.86 -9.60
C VAL A 383 -25.33 -21.64 -10.80
N ARG A 384 -26.18 -21.91 -11.81
CA ARG A 384 -25.73 -22.57 -13.04
C ARG A 384 -24.57 -21.84 -13.72
N ASN A 385 -24.64 -20.51 -13.81
CA ASN A 385 -23.58 -19.71 -14.41
C ASN A 385 -22.30 -19.73 -13.57
N ALA A 386 -22.40 -19.58 -12.25
CA ALA A 386 -21.26 -19.67 -11.34
C ALA A 386 -20.55 -21.01 -11.51
N LEU A 387 -21.29 -22.12 -11.51
CA LEU A 387 -20.74 -23.46 -11.74
C LEU A 387 -20.07 -23.62 -13.10
N GLN A 388 -20.43 -22.83 -14.12
CA GLN A 388 -19.82 -22.89 -15.46
C GLN A 388 -18.46 -22.18 -15.53
N TYR A 389 -18.27 -21.09 -14.77
CA TYR A 389 -17.13 -20.16 -14.94
C TYR A 389 -16.22 -20.02 -13.70
N LEU A 390 -16.61 -20.60 -12.56
CA LEU A 390 -15.75 -20.66 -11.38
C LEU A 390 -14.44 -21.40 -11.69
N ASP A 391 -13.33 -21.00 -11.08
CA ASP A 391 -12.08 -21.77 -11.16
C ASP A 391 -12.30 -23.23 -10.74
N ASP A 392 -11.50 -24.15 -11.28
CA ASP A 392 -11.58 -25.57 -10.93
C ASP A 392 -11.20 -25.79 -9.46
N LEU A 393 -10.17 -25.08 -8.99
CA LEU A 393 -9.65 -25.18 -7.62
C LEU A 393 -10.67 -24.66 -6.58
N ASP A 394 -11.54 -23.75 -6.99
CA ASP A 394 -12.51 -23.11 -6.11
C ASP A 394 -13.82 -23.89 -5.94
N LEU A 395 -14.09 -24.89 -6.78
CA LEU A 395 -15.38 -25.59 -6.78
C LEU A 395 -15.75 -26.20 -5.42
N ASN A 396 -14.79 -26.86 -4.77
CA ASN A 396 -14.98 -27.44 -3.44
C ASN A 396 -15.35 -26.35 -2.41
N ARG A 397 -14.57 -25.27 -2.37
CA ARG A 397 -14.80 -24.13 -1.45
C ARG A 397 -16.15 -23.49 -1.71
N PHE A 398 -16.53 -23.30 -2.97
CA PHE A 398 -17.83 -22.78 -3.37
C PHE A 398 -18.99 -23.65 -2.86
N ILE A 399 -18.97 -24.96 -3.14
CA ILE A 399 -20.02 -25.90 -2.70
C ILE A 399 -20.12 -25.90 -1.17
N SER A 400 -18.98 -25.94 -0.47
CA SER A 400 -18.93 -25.93 1.00
C SER A 400 -19.53 -24.66 1.60
N LYS A 401 -19.42 -23.52 0.92
CA LYS A 401 -19.93 -22.23 1.41
C LYS A 401 -21.38 -22.00 1.04
N LEU A 402 -21.79 -22.38 -0.17
CA LEU A 402 -23.16 -22.24 -0.65
C LEU A 402 -24.14 -23.05 0.21
N LYS A 403 -23.76 -24.26 0.62
CA LYS A 403 -24.58 -25.17 1.45
C LYS A 403 -25.99 -25.43 0.88
N ASP A 404 -26.16 -25.29 -0.44
CA ASP A 404 -27.39 -25.61 -1.18
C ASP A 404 -27.08 -26.68 -2.24
N ASN A 405 -26.87 -27.91 -1.76
CA ASN A 405 -26.53 -29.03 -2.64
C ASN A 405 -27.63 -29.32 -3.66
N ASP A 406 -28.90 -29.08 -3.31
CA ASP A 406 -30.03 -29.32 -4.22
C ASP A 406 -29.96 -28.40 -5.44
N ALA A 407 -29.67 -27.10 -5.23
CA ALA A 407 -29.46 -26.17 -6.34
C ALA A 407 -28.26 -26.56 -7.23
N VAL A 408 -27.18 -27.06 -6.64
CA VAL A 408 -26.02 -27.54 -7.40
C VAL A 408 -26.35 -28.80 -8.21
N LEU A 409 -27.06 -29.76 -7.60
CA LEU A 409 -27.42 -31.04 -8.23
C LEU A 409 -28.40 -30.88 -9.40
N GLN A 410 -29.23 -29.83 -9.40
CA GLN A 410 -30.07 -29.48 -10.55
C GLN A 410 -29.25 -29.15 -11.82
N HIS A 411 -27.98 -28.79 -11.66
CA HIS A 411 -27.07 -28.41 -12.74
C HIS A 411 -25.91 -29.39 -12.92
N LYS A 412 -26.15 -30.67 -12.61
CA LYS A 412 -25.17 -31.75 -12.79
C LYS A 412 -24.63 -31.90 -14.21
N ASP A 413 -25.40 -31.48 -15.22
CA ASP A 413 -24.97 -31.42 -16.62
C ASP A 413 -23.72 -30.55 -16.77
N VAL A 414 -23.74 -29.35 -16.18
CA VAL A 414 -22.62 -28.39 -16.24
C VAL A 414 -21.37 -28.97 -15.58
N LEU A 415 -21.53 -29.63 -14.43
CA LEU A 415 -20.40 -30.22 -13.70
C LEU A 415 -19.75 -31.36 -14.51
N LEU A 416 -20.56 -32.25 -15.08
CA LEU A 416 -20.06 -33.33 -15.93
C LEU A 416 -19.43 -32.81 -17.22
N ASP A 417 -19.98 -31.75 -17.82
CA ASP A 417 -19.41 -31.09 -18.99
C ASP A 417 -18.06 -30.46 -18.67
N ARG A 418 -17.90 -29.87 -17.48
CA ARG A 418 -16.58 -29.38 -17.02
C ARG A 418 -15.59 -30.52 -16.91
N VAL A 419 -15.90 -31.63 -16.25
CA VAL A 419 -14.99 -32.80 -16.19
C VAL A 419 -14.66 -33.33 -17.59
N ARG A 420 -15.65 -33.39 -18.49
CA ARG A 420 -15.48 -33.91 -19.86
C ARG A 420 -14.61 -33.04 -20.74
N ASN A 421 -14.74 -31.72 -20.60
CA ASN A 421 -14.09 -30.76 -21.49
C ASN A 421 -12.88 -30.07 -20.86
N ASN A 422 -12.54 -30.36 -19.60
CA ASN A 422 -11.38 -29.74 -18.95
C ASN A 422 -10.08 -30.13 -19.70
N GLU A 423 -9.31 -29.14 -20.12
CA GLU A 423 -8.04 -29.37 -20.80
C GLU A 423 -6.93 -29.80 -19.84
N ASN A 424 -7.04 -29.45 -18.56
CA ASN A 424 -6.10 -29.73 -17.49
C ASN A 424 -6.54 -30.95 -16.68
N ALA A 425 -5.66 -31.95 -16.58
CA ALA A 425 -5.93 -33.16 -15.83
C ALA A 425 -6.13 -32.93 -14.32
N TYR A 426 -5.42 -31.96 -13.73
CA TYR A 426 -5.55 -31.63 -12.32
C TYR A 426 -6.85 -30.90 -12.04
N GLY A 427 -7.21 -29.91 -12.85
CA GLY A 427 -8.51 -29.24 -12.75
C GLY A 427 -9.69 -30.22 -12.87
N ALA A 428 -9.58 -31.23 -13.74
CA ALA A 428 -10.58 -32.30 -13.82
C ALA A 428 -10.71 -33.12 -12.52
N LEU A 429 -9.60 -33.39 -11.81
CA LEU A 429 -9.62 -34.05 -10.51
C LEU A 429 -10.14 -33.14 -9.39
N ASP A 430 -9.79 -31.85 -9.41
CA ASP A 430 -10.30 -30.87 -8.44
C ASP A 430 -11.83 -30.73 -8.54
N ILE A 431 -12.37 -30.79 -9.77
CA ILE A 431 -13.82 -30.87 -9.97
C ILE A 431 -14.41 -32.16 -9.37
N MET A 432 -13.73 -33.30 -9.50
CA MET A 432 -14.21 -34.57 -8.91
C MET A 432 -14.26 -34.52 -7.39
N ASP A 433 -13.33 -33.82 -6.73
CA ASP A 433 -13.38 -33.59 -5.29
C ASP A 433 -14.61 -32.77 -4.90
N GLY A 434 -14.95 -31.74 -5.68
CA GLY A 434 -16.22 -31.01 -5.54
C GLY A 434 -17.45 -31.91 -5.70
N LEU A 435 -17.47 -32.78 -6.72
CA LEU A 435 -18.56 -33.75 -6.94
C LEU A 435 -18.74 -34.70 -5.76
N LYS A 436 -17.63 -35.17 -5.17
CA LYS A 436 -17.65 -36.06 -4.00
C LYS A 436 -18.35 -35.43 -2.80
N MET A 437 -18.23 -34.12 -2.60
CA MET A 437 -18.89 -33.41 -1.50
C MET A 437 -20.41 -33.36 -1.59
N LEU A 438 -20.95 -33.46 -2.80
CA LEU A 438 -22.40 -33.48 -3.02
C LEU A 438 -23.04 -34.78 -2.53
N LYS A 439 -22.24 -35.83 -2.27
CA LYS A 439 -22.70 -37.16 -1.82
C LYS A 439 -23.71 -37.82 -2.76
N ASP A 440 -23.69 -37.46 -4.04
CA ASP A 440 -24.46 -38.14 -5.09
C ASP A 440 -23.57 -39.21 -5.76
N GLU A 441 -23.79 -40.47 -5.37
CA GLU A 441 -23.00 -41.61 -5.86
C GLU A 441 -23.08 -41.79 -7.37
N LYS A 442 -24.25 -41.49 -7.96
CA LYS A 442 -24.47 -41.65 -9.40
C LYS A 442 -23.69 -40.59 -10.17
N LEU A 443 -23.79 -39.33 -9.76
CA LEU A 443 -23.05 -38.21 -10.35
C LEU A 443 -21.53 -38.44 -10.25
N PHE A 444 -21.05 -38.84 -9.07
CA PHE A 444 -19.63 -39.14 -8.88
C PHE A 444 -19.16 -40.29 -9.78
N SER A 445 -19.97 -41.36 -9.89
CA SER A 445 -19.65 -42.51 -10.76
C SER A 445 -19.61 -42.12 -12.25
N GLU A 446 -20.54 -41.27 -12.69
CA GLU A 446 -20.57 -40.74 -14.06
C GLU A 446 -19.34 -39.88 -14.35
N GLY A 447 -18.92 -39.02 -13.42
CA GLY A 447 -17.69 -38.23 -13.52
C GLY A 447 -16.43 -39.10 -13.53
N ALA A 448 -16.36 -40.10 -12.64
CA ALA A 448 -15.24 -41.04 -12.58
C ALA A 448 -15.07 -41.82 -13.89
N ALA A 449 -16.17 -42.25 -14.53
CA ALA A 449 -16.13 -42.91 -15.82
C ALA A 449 -15.53 -42.00 -16.92
N ILE A 450 -15.81 -40.70 -16.88
CA ILE A 450 -15.20 -39.71 -17.78
C ILE A 450 -13.69 -39.66 -17.55
N ILE A 451 -13.23 -39.55 -16.31
CA ILE A 451 -11.79 -39.53 -15.96
C ILE A 451 -11.07 -40.80 -16.45
N VAL A 452 -11.67 -41.98 -16.24
CA VAL A 452 -11.13 -43.27 -16.73
C VAL A 452 -11.02 -43.26 -18.25
N SER A 453 -12.06 -42.82 -18.96
CA SER A 453 -12.05 -42.77 -20.43
C SER A 453 -10.97 -41.83 -20.99
N ARG A 454 -10.62 -40.76 -20.27
CA ARG A 454 -9.62 -39.75 -20.66
C ARG A 454 -8.22 -40.05 -20.14
N LYS A 455 -7.99 -41.17 -19.45
CA LYS A 455 -6.69 -41.57 -18.88
C LYS A 455 -5.51 -41.42 -19.84
N LYS A 456 -5.68 -41.83 -21.11
CA LYS A 456 -4.62 -41.76 -22.14
C LYS A 456 -4.32 -40.33 -22.57
N GLU A 457 -5.35 -39.50 -22.69
CA GLU A 457 -5.25 -38.10 -23.10
C GLU A 457 -4.41 -37.29 -22.09
N PHE A 458 -4.63 -37.54 -20.81
CA PHE A 458 -3.98 -36.83 -19.71
C PHE A 458 -2.55 -37.27 -19.40
N LYS A 459 -2.02 -38.32 -20.05
CA LYS A 459 -0.61 -38.76 -19.88
C LYS A 459 0.44 -37.69 -20.21
N LYS A 460 0.06 -36.64 -20.94
CA LYS A 460 0.93 -35.49 -21.22
C LYS A 460 1.24 -34.64 -19.99
N PHE A 461 0.47 -34.75 -18.91
CA PHE A 461 0.66 -33.96 -17.69
C PHE A 461 1.66 -34.62 -16.72
N PRO A 462 2.68 -33.90 -16.19
CA PRO A 462 3.71 -34.49 -15.34
C PRO A 462 3.16 -35.00 -14.02
N VAL A 463 3.43 -36.26 -13.63
CA VAL A 463 2.91 -36.89 -12.39
C VAL A 463 1.43 -37.35 -12.48
N TRP A 464 0.78 -37.20 -13.64
CA TRP A 464 -0.60 -37.69 -13.84
C TRP A 464 -0.80 -39.17 -13.48
N GLU A 465 0.11 -40.06 -13.87
CA GLU A 465 -0.06 -41.50 -13.60
C GLU A 465 -0.12 -41.84 -12.12
N GLU A 466 0.57 -41.08 -11.27
CA GLU A 466 0.54 -41.24 -9.81
C GLU A 466 -0.77 -40.68 -9.25
N ASN A 467 -1.14 -39.45 -9.61
CA ASN A 467 -2.39 -38.81 -9.16
C ASN A 467 -3.62 -39.61 -9.58
N TYR A 468 -3.63 -40.15 -10.80
CA TYR A 468 -4.69 -41.02 -11.28
C TYR A 468 -4.79 -42.32 -10.47
N LYS A 469 -3.67 -43.00 -10.18
CA LYS A 469 -3.69 -44.22 -9.36
C LYS A 469 -4.18 -43.94 -7.94
N ASN A 470 -3.78 -42.80 -7.37
CA ASN A 470 -4.27 -42.35 -6.07
C ASN A 470 -5.79 -42.12 -6.12
N PHE A 471 -6.28 -41.38 -7.12
CA PHE A 471 -7.71 -41.14 -7.33
C PHE A 471 -8.53 -42.44 -7.45
N ILE A 472 -8.08 -43.41 -8.26
CA ILE A 472 -8.76 -44.71 -8.40
C ILE A 472 -8.80 -45.48 -7.07
N ARG A 473 -7.66 -45.55 -6.37
CA ARG A 473 -7.52 -46.28 -5.11
C ARG A 473 -8.34 -45.65 -3.99
N GLU A 474 -8.25 -44.34 -3.82
CA GLU A 474 -8.90 -43.60 -2.73
C GLU A 474 -10.41 -43.59 -2.84
N ASN A 475 -10.94 -43.73 -4.07
CA ASN A 475 -12.37 -43.70 -4.34
C ASN A 475 -12.96 -45.07 -4.73
N ASN A 476 -12.17 -46.15 -4.65
CA ASN A 476 -12.59 -47.53 -4.97
C ASN A 476 -13.25 -47.66 -6.37
N ILE A 477 -12.70 -46.97 -7.37
CA ILE A 477 -13.24 -46.95 -8.73
C ILE A 477 -12.81 -48.24 -9.45
N LYS A 478 -13.76 -48.91 -10.13
CA LYS A 478 -13.46 -50.06 -10.99
C LYS A 478 -13.08 -49.55 -12.38
N GLU A 479 -11.88 -49.89 -12.84
CA GLU A 479 -11.38 -49.59 -14.20
C GLU A 479 -11.94 -50.55 -15.26
#